data_AF-A0A957P266-F1
#
_entry.id   AF-A0A957P266-F1
#
_cell.length_a   1.000
_cell.length_b   1.000
_cell.length_c   1.000
_cell.angle_alpha   90.00
_cell.angle_beta   90.00
_cell.angle_gamma   90.00
#
_symmetry.space_group_name_H-M   'P 1'
#
loop_
_entity.id
_entity.type
_entity.pdbx_description
1 polymer ?
#
loop_
_entity_poly.entity_id
_entity_poly.type
_entity_poly.pdbx_seq_one_letter_code
_entity_poly.pdbx_strand_id
1 'polypeptide(L)'
;HALSLFVPADQVVPDGRLREQLRQVPPTSLLNFLNIQYVMTDKVRDLWVDDIYYDRQIGAKLDVTQPTTLVNVPQPLEATRLDLIGYLEGDASALRTLAADIAVARVQVHSADTIQTFSIVAGVDWADGALDSPLATSRGAQVALRDVEGGRQEYIVRLALDAPTTPQQLEVQLTAQFQQEFPALAAVLQAATLVDERTGAFVPLLPSDRGHFQRVHSGDVKIYENLDVLPRAYLVHQGLPATDE
;
A
#
# COMPACT_ATOMS: atom_id res chain seq x y z
N HIS A 1 9.15 27.22 -2.72
CA HIS A 1 10.23 26.59 -3.52
C HIS A 1 9.72 25.26 -4.07
N ALA A 2 9.93 24.93 -5.35
CA ALA A 2 9.32 23.76 -6.00
C ALA A 2 9.55 22.39 -5.30
N LEU A 3 10.60 22.27 -4.47
CA LEU A 3 10.88 21.07 -3.65
C LEU A 3 9.78 20.75 -2.64
N SER A 4 9.07 21.76 -2.13
CA SER A 4 7.97 21.56 -1.15
C SER A 4 6.74 20.88 -1.76
N LEU A 5 6.69 20.73 -3.10
CA LEU A 5 5.66 19.95 -3.78
C LEU A 5 5.90 18.44 -3.65
N PHE A 6 7.16 18.03 -3.48
CA PHE A 6 7.59 16.63 -3.45
C PHE A 6 7.90 16.12 -2.06
N VAL A 7 8.39 17.01 -1.19
CA VAL A 7 8.84 16.69 0.16
C VAL A 7 8.17 17.70 1.11
N PRO A 8 7.55 17.25 2.22
CA PRO A 8 7.01 18.14 3.25
C PRO A 8 8.04 19.19 3.67
N ALA A 9 7.61 20.43 3.89
CA ALA A 9 8.51 21.57 4.08
C ALA A 9 9.46 21.40 5.29
N ASP A 10 9.01 20.71 6.34
CA ASP A 10 9.76 20.35 7.54
C ASP A 10 10.81 19.25 7.31
N GLN A 11 10.76 18.57 6.17
CA GLN A 11 11.66 17.48 5.77
C GLN A 11 12.61 17.86 4.64
N VAL A 12 12.49 19.09 4.10
CA VAL A 12 13.35 19.57 3.02
C VAL A 12 14.77 19.83 3.55
N VAL A 13 15.73 19.06 3.06
CA VAL A 13 17.16 19.33 3.23
C VAL A 13 17.64 20.19 2.05
N PRO A 14 18.11 21.43 2.26
CA PRO A 14 18.42 22.38 1.18
C PRO A 14 19.42 21.85 0.13
N ASP A 15 20.43 21.09 0.56
CA ASP A 15 21.49 20.53 -0.30
C ASP A 15 21.39 19.02 -0.51
N GLY A 16 20.29 18.39 -0.09
CA GLY A 16 20.07 16.95 -0.27
C GLY A 16 19.60 16.62 -1.69
N ARG A 17 20.05 15.50 -2.26
CA ARG A 17 19.49 15.03 -3.55
C ARG A 17 18.02 14.69 -3.34
N LEU A 18 17.12 15.15 -4.24
CA LEU A 18 15.68 14.88 -4.13
C LEU A 18 15.36 13.39 -3.93
N ARG A 19 16.08 12.50 -4.63
CA ARG A 19 15.91 11.04 -4.49
C ARG A 19 16.14 10.52 -3.06
N GLU A 20 17.00 11.18 -2.29
CA GLU A 20 17.34 10.77 -0.91
C GLU A 20 16.30 11.26 0.10
N GLN A 21 15.50 12.27 -0.30
CA GLN A 21 14.42 12.84 0.49
C GLN A 21 13.06 12.20 0.16
N LEU A 22 12.90 11.64 -1.05
CA LEU A 22 11.70 10.92 -1.45
C LEU A 22 11.64 9.53 -0.82
N ARG A 23 10.68 9.34 0.08
CA ARG A 23 10.44 8.04 0.73
C ARG A 23 9.50 7.14 -0.07
N GLN A 24 8.65 7.73 -0.89
CA GLN A 24 7.59 7.07 -1.65
C GLN A 24 7.49 7.67 -3.05
N VAL A 25 6.87 6.93 -3.98
CA VAL A 25 6.58 7.45 -5.32
C VAL A 25 5.59 8.61 -5.19
N PRO A 26 5.85 9.78 -5.81
CA PRO A 26 4.92 10.90 -5.80
C PRO A 26 3.58 10.55 -6.47
N PRO A 27 2.47 11.22 -6.08
CA PRO A 27 1.18 11.02 -6.74
C PRO A 27 1.22 11.31 -8.24
N THR A 28 0.40 10.59 -9.01
CA THR A 28 0.34 10.75 -10.47
C THR A 28 -0.03 12.17 -10.87
N SER A 29 -0.84 12.89 -10.09
CA SER A 29 -1.15 14.31 -10.32
C SER A 29 0.11 15.19 -10.40
N LEU A 30 1.09 14.96 -9.51
CA LEU A 30 2.36 15.70 -9.50
C LEU A 30 3.31 15.20 -10.60
N LEU A 31 3.35 13.89 -10.86
CA LEU A 31 4.12 13.34 -11.98
C LEU A 31 3.61 13.87 -13.32
N ASN A 32 2.30 13.99 -13.47
CA ASN A 32 1.62 14.51 -14.66
C ASN A 32 1.93 15.98 -14.90
N PHE A 33 2.00 16.78 -13.84
CA PHE A 33 2.44 18.17 -13.92
C PHE A 33 3.85 18.29 -14.52
N LEU A 34 4.72 17.32 -14.26
CA LEU A 34 6.07 17.24 -14.84
C LEU A 34 6.15 16.41 -16.14
N ASN A 35 5.03 15.91 -16.66
CA ASN A 35 4.95 14.99 -17.79
C ASN A 35 5.82 13.72 -17.62
N ILE A 36 5.90 13.20 -16.40
CA ILE A 36 6.67 11.99 -16.07
C ILE A 36 5.80 10.75 -16.30
N GLN A 37 6.17 9.94 -17.29
CA GLN A 37 5.55 8.64 -17.57
C GLN A 37 6.21 7.48 -16.81
N TYR A 38 7.54 7.51 -16.62
CA TYR A 38 8.27 6.41 -16.02
C TYR A 38 9.00 6.84 -14.75
N VAL A 39 8.85 6.05 -13.69
CA VAL A 39 9.56 6.22 -12.42
C VAL A 39 10.47 5.03 -12.22
N MET A 40 11.75 5.29 -12.04
CA MET A 40 12.77 4.28 -11.76
C MET A 40 13.15 4.33 -10.28
N THR A 41 13.14 3.17 -9.62
CA THR A 41 13.45 3.04 -8.19
C THR A 41 14.38 1.85 -7.95
N ASP A 42 15.12 1.88 -6.84
CA ASP A 42 15.85 0.71 -6.35
C ASP A 42 14.91 -0.25 -5.59
N LYS A 43 15.48 -1.34 -5.05
CA LYS A 43 14.76 -2.35 -4.25
C LYS A 43 15.12 -2.34 -2.77
N VAL A 44 15.86 -1.32 -2.31
CA VAL A 44 16.47 -1.31 -0.95
C VAL A 44 15.41 -1.36 0.14
N ARG A 45 14.23 -0.77 -0.11
CA ARG A 45 13.10 -0.76 0.83
C ARG A 45 12.07 -1.85 0.54
N ASP A 46 12.33 -2.79 -0.34
CA ASP A 46 11.44 -3.95 -0.51
C ASP A 46 11.75 -5.03 0.52
N LEU A 47 10.89 -6.05 0.58
CA LEU A 47 11.03 -7.14 1.53
C LEU A 47 11.06 -8.49 0.81
N TRP A 48 11.86 -9.41 1.36
CA TRP A 48 11.83 -10.82 1.03
C TRP A 48 11.45 -11.59 2.30
N VAL A 49 10.37 -12.37 2.23
CA VAL A 49 9.92 -13.26 3.32
C VAL A 49 9.66 -14.62 2.71
N ASP A 50 10.26 -15.67 3.25
CA ASP A 50 10.07 -17.06 2.79
C ASP A 50 10.25 -17.20 1.26
N ASP A 51 11.32 -16.60 0.72
CA ASP A 51 11.67 -16.54 -0.72
C ASP A 51 10.63 -15.84 -1.63
N ILE A 52 9.61 -15.22 -1.06
CA ILE A 52 8.64 -14.39 -1.76
C ILE A 52 9.07 -12.92 -1.67
N TYR A 53 9.02 -12.23 -2.81
CA TYR A 53 9.36 -10.82 -2.90
C TYR A 53 8.11 -9.93 -2.82
N TYR A 54 8.18 -8.91 -1.97
CA TYR A 54 7.12 -7.94 -1.70
C TYR A 54 7.57 -6.55 -2.11
N ASP A 55 6.90 -5.99 -3.13
CA ASP A 55 7.15 -4.62 -3.58
C ASP A 55 6.48 -3.64 -2.62
N ARG A 56 7.28 -2.84 -1.92
CA ARG A 56 6.80 -1.90 -0.88
C ARG A 56 6.91 -0.45 -1.31
N GLN A 57 7.29 -0.19 -2.56
CA GLN A 57 7.61 1.17 -3.00
C GLN A 57 6.36 2.02 -3.28
N ILE A 58 5.23 1.37 -3.58
CA ILE A 58 3.90 1.97 -3.76
C ILE A 58 2.95 1.19 -2.85
N GLY A 59 2.27 1.92 -1.97
CA GLY A 59 1.24 1.39 -1.06
C GLY A 59 -0.01 2.26 -1.10
N ALA A 60 -1.06 1.83 -0.40
CA ALA A 60 -2.30 2.58 -0.26
C ALA A 60 -2.59 2.86 1.22
N LYS A 61 -2.94 4.11 1.56
CA LYS A 61 -3.55 4.47 2.83
C LYS A 61 -5.06 4.51 2.65
N LEU A 62 -5.78 3.80 3.51
CA LEU A 62 -7.23 3.78 3.56
C LEU A 62 -7.69 4.45 4.84
N ASP A 63 -8.60 5.41 4.72
CA ASP A 63 -9.22 6.12 5.84
C ASP A 63 -10.70 6.43 5.54
N VAL A 64 -11.37 7.20 6.40
CA VAL A 64 -12.79 7.54 6.21
C VAL A 64 -13.08 8.36 4.95
N THR A 65 -12.09 9.03 4.36
CA THR A 65 -12.23 9.82 3.13
C THR A 65 -11.97 8.98 1.89
N GLN A 66 -11.07 7.99 1.99
CA GLN A 66 -10.75 7.03 0.96
C GLN A 66 -10.76 5.61 1.54
N PRO A 67 -11.95 5.02 1.78
CA PRO A 67 -12.06 3.76 2.53
C PRO A 67 -11.78 2.52 1.68
N THR A 68 -11.57 2.67 0.37
CA THR A 68 -11.39 1.56 -0.57
C THR A 68 -10.18 1.81 -1.47
N THR A 69 -9.42 0.76 -1.78
CA THR A 69 -8.44 0.72 -2.87
C THR A 69 -8.68 -0.50 -3.76
N LEU A 70 -8.49 -0.31 -5.07
CA LEU A 70 -8.51 -1.38 -6.07
C LEU A 70 -7.08 -1.70 -6.49
N VAL A 71 -6.75 -2.99 -6.51
CA VAL A 71 -5.43 -3.48 -6.91
C VAL A 71 -5.58 -4.31 -8.17
N ASN A 72 -5.01 -3.82 -9.28
CA ASN A 72 -5.06 -4.52 -10.56
C ASN A 72 -4.06 -5.67 -10.59
N VAL A 73 -4.43 -6.77 -11.27
CA VAL A 73 -3.55 -7.91 -11.51
C VAL A 73 -3.09 -7.87 -12.98
N PRO A 74 -1.89 -7.34 -13.27
CA PRO A 74 -1.49 -7.05 -14.65
C PRO A 74 -1.08 -8.29 -15.45
N GLN A 75 -0.74 -9.39 -14.76
CA GLN A 75 -0.32 -10.64 -15.38
C GLN A 75 -1.10 -11.79 -14.74
N PRO A 76 -1.67 -12.71 -15.54
CA PRO A 76 -2.41 -13.85 -15.00
C PRO A 76 -1.46 -14.78 -14.24
N LEU A 77 -1.87 -15.16 -13.03
CA LEU A 77 -1.23 -16.18 -12.21
C LEU A 77 -2.35 -17.02 -11.58
N GLU A 78 -2.26 -18.34 -11.69
CA GLU A 78 -3.09 -19.24 -10.90
C GLU A 78 -2.52 -19.30 -9.47
N ALA A 79 -3.02 -18.44 -8.59
CA ALA A 79 -2.58 -18.30 -7.22
C ALA A 79 -3.32 -19.28 -6.29
N THR A 80 -2.63 -19.74 -5.25
CA THR A 80 -3.21 -20.48 -4.11
C THR A 80 -3.37 -19.58 -2.88
N ARG A 81 -2.70 -18.42 -2.86
CA ARG A 81 -2.65 -17.54 -1.70
C ARG A 81 -2.47 -16.08 -2.11
N LEU A 82 -3.03 -15.17 -1.32
CA LEU A 82 -2.78 -13.74 -1.36
C LEU A 82 -2.10 -13.30 -0.07
N ASP A 83 -0.89 -12.75 -0.19
CA ASP A 83 -0.18 -12.17 0.94
C ASP A 83 -0.33 -10.65 0.92
N LEU A 84 -0.63 -10.06 2.08
CA LEU A 84 -0.73 -8.62 2.27
C LEU A 84 0.20 -8.18 3.40
N ILE A 85 0.94 -7.10 3.18
CA ILE A 85 1.71 -6.43 4.23
C ILE A 85 1.06 -5.10 4.55
N GLY A 86 0.77 -4.86 5.83
CA GLY A 86 0.14 -3.63 6.27
C GLY A 86 0.24 -3.38 7.77
N TYR A 87 -0.29 -2.24 8.20
CA TYR A 87 -0.32 -1.81 9.59
C TYR A 87 -1.39 -0.73 9.80
N LEU A 88 -1.68 -0.41 11.06
CA LEU A 88 -2.60 0.66 11.45
C LEU A 88 -1.82 1.89 11.93
N GLU A 89 -2.26 3.07 11.51
CA GLU A 89 -1.70 4.35 11.95
C GLU A 89 -2.80 5.36 12.24
N GLY A 90 -2.46 6.43 12.94
CA GLY A 90 -3.40 7.49 13.31
C GLY A 90 -3.16 7.98 14.73
N ASP A 91 -4.22 8.49 15.35
CA ASP A 91 -4.15 8.99 16.72
C ASP A 91 -3.70 7.91 17.72
N ALA A 92 -2.69 8.22 18.52
CA ALA A 92 -2.09 7.28 19.45
C ALA A 92 -3.03 6.85 20.59
N SER A 93 -4.00 7.69 20.97
CA SER A 93 -4.99 7.32 21.99
C SER A 93 -6.03 6.36 21.42
N ALA A 94 -6.48 6.59 20.18
CA ALA A 94 -7.36 5.69 19.46
C ALA A 94 -6.72 4.32 19.18
N LEU A 95 -5.43 4.28 18.81
CA LEU A 95 -4.69 3.01 18.65
C LEU A 95 -4.64 2.20 19.96
N ARG A 96 -4.54 2.85 21.12
CA ARG A 96 -4.53 2.18 22.43
C ARG A 96 -5.89 1.64 22.85
N THR A 97 -6.99 2.21 22.34
CA THR A 97 -8.34 1.73 22.62
C THR A 97 -8.82 0.67 21.63
N LEU A 98 -8.09 0.46 20.53
CA LEU A 98 -8.40 -0.57 19.55
C LEU A 98 -8.28 -1.95 20.20
N ALA A 99 -9.42 -2.63 20.34
CA ALA A 99 -9.47 -3.98 20.84
C ALA A 99 -8.99 -4.98 19.76
N ALA A 100 -8.46 -6.10 20.24
CA ALA A 100 -8.29 -7.29 19.40
C ALA A 100 -9.64 -7.70 18.79
N ASP A 101 -9.60 -8.30 17.60
CA ASP A 101 -10.75 -8.91 16.91
C ASP A 101 -11.72 -7.94 16.21
N ILE A 102 -11.43 -6.63 16.19
CA ILE A 102 -12.12 -5.68 15.32
C ILE A 102 -11.76 -5.97 13.87
N ALA A 103 -12.77 -6.19 13.02
CA ALA A 103 -12.58 -6.32 11.58
C ALA A 103 -12.23 -4.94 10.99
N VAL A 104 -10.96 -4.74 10.64
CA VAL A 104 -10.42 -3.49 10.09
C VAL A 104 -10.86 -3.33 8.64
N ALA A 105 -10.61 -4.34 7.81
CA ALA A 105 -10.87 -4.29 6.38
C ALA A 105 -11.45 -5.60 5.86
N ARG A 106 -12.19 -5.51 4.77
CA ARG A 106 -12.59 -6.62 3.92
C ARG A 106 -11.68 -6.64 2.70
N VAL A 107 -11.19 -7.82 2.34
CA VAL A 107 -10.44 -8.06 1.10
C VAL A 107 -11.29 -8.93 0.21
N GLN A 108 -11.54 -8.49 -1.02
CA GLN A 108 -12.23 -9.27 -2.03
C GLN A 108 -11.25 -9.61 -3.16
N VAL A 109 -11.17 -10.88 -3.50
CA VAL A 109 -10.36 -11.40 -4.59
C VAL A 109 -11.31 -11.75 -5.72
N HIS A 110 -11.28 -10.96 -6.80
CA HIS A 110 -12.16 -11.12 -7.94
C HIS A 110 -11.47 -11.99 -9.00
N SER A 111 -12.18 -13.02 -9.45
CA SER A 111 -11.83 -13.82 -10.63
C SER A 111 -12.96 -13.73 -11.65
N ALA A 112 -12.84 -14.44 -12.78
CA ALA A 112 -13.88 -14.42 -13.82
C ALA A 112 -15.26 -14.85 -13.30
N ASP A 113 -15.30 -15.87 -12.45
CA ASP A 113 -16.55 -16.55 -12.05
C ASP A 113 -16.87 -16.44 -10.56
N THR A 114 -15.89 -16.06 -9.73
CA THR A 114 -16.03 -16.07 -8.27
C THR A 114 -15.41 -14.84 -7.61
N ILE A 115 -15.98 -14.46 -6.47
CA ILE A 115 -15.42 -13.47 -5.55
C ILE A 115 -15.19 -14.18 -4.22
N GLN A 116 -13.92 -14.27 -3.79
CA GLN A 116 -13.58 -14.76 -2.45
C GLN A 116 -13.40 -13.56 -1.53
N THR A 117 -13.90 -13.67 -0.29
CA THR A 117 -13.91 -12.56 0.67
C THR A 117 -13.20 -12.96 1.95
N PHE A 118 -12.26 -12.12 2.39
CA PHE A 118 -11.49 -12.26 3.61
C PHE A 118 -11.66 -11.02 4.50
N SER A 119 -11.40 -11.19 5.78
CA SER A 119 -11.38 -10.10 6.75
C SER A 119 -9.96 -9.91 7.27
N ILE A 120 -9.56 -8.65 7.42
CA ILE A 120 -8.36 -8.25 8.15
C ILE A 120 -8.78 -7.83 9.54
N VAL A 121 -8.17 -8.42 10.55
CA VAL A 121 -8.58 -8.33 11.95
C VAL A 121 -7.47 -7.70 12.78
N ALA A 122 -7.84 -6.74 13.62
CA ALA A 122 -6.93 -6.03 14.50
C ALA A 122 -6.26 -6.98 15.52
N GLY A 123 -4.93 -6.91 15.61
CA GLY A 123 -4.09 -7.74 16.47
C GLY A 123 -3.79 -9.14 15.94
N VAL A 124 -4.68 -9.70 15.11
CA VAL A 124 -4.49 -11.03 14.50
C VAL A 124 -3.75 -10.91 13.18
N ASP A 125 -4.19 -10.02 12.30
CA ASP A 125 -3.60 -9.81 10.98
C ASP A 125 -2.71 -8.58 10.99
N TRP A 126 -3.27 -7.42 11.34
CA TRP A 126 -2.57 -6.14 11.43
C TRP A 126 -2.78 -5.50 12.79
N ALA A 127 -1.80 -4.74 13.28
CA ALA A 127 -1.91 -3.95 14.50
C ALA A 127 -1.29 -2.56 14.32
N ASP A 128 -1.12 -1.80 15.40
CA ASP A 128 -0.47 -0.50 15.34
C ASP A 128 0.96 -0.61 14.78
N GLY A 129 1.34 0.38 13.96
CA GLY A 129 2.64 0.39 13.29
C GLY A 129 3.82 0.76 14.20
N ALA A 130 3.60 1.10 15.48
CA ALA A 130 4.69 1.40 16.40
C ALA A 130 5.41 0.11 16.83
N LEU A 131 6.71 0.19 17.11
CA LEU A 131 7.46 -0.96 17.62
C LEU A 131 6.83 -1.54 18.88
N ASP A 132 6.93 -2.87 19.01
CA ASP A 132 6.55 -3.61 20.22
C ASP A 132 5.07 -3.43 20.60
N SER A 133 4.20 -3.30 19.58
CA SER A 133 2.74 -3.28 19.71
C SER A 133 2.23 -4.29 20.74
N PRO A 134 1.58 -3.83 21.82
CA PRO A 134 0.91 -4.71 22.77
C PRO A 134 -0.23 -5.50 22.11
N LEU A 135 -0.93 -4.86 21.16
CA LEU A 135 -2.04 -5.47 20.44
C LEU A 135 -1.54 -6.66 19.59
N ALA A 136 -0.48 -6.47 18.82
CA ALA A 136 0.15 -7.54 18.04
C ALA A 136 0.63 -8.68 18.94
N THR A 137 1.29 -8.35 20.05
CA THR A 137 1.81 -9.35 21.00
C THR A 137 0.69 -10.17 21.63
N SER A 138 -0.45 -9.54 21.94
CA SER A 138 -1.56 -10.20 22.62
C SER A 138 -2.28 -11.26 21.77
N ARG A 139 -2.25 -11.13 20.44
CA ARG A 139 -2.98 -11.99 19.49
C ARG A 139 -2.09 -12.72 18.48
N GLY A 140 -0.81 -12.35 18.39
CA GLY A 140 0.19 -13.03 17.59
C GLY A 140 0.26 -12.60 16.13
N ALA A 141 -0.08 -11.34 15.80
CA ALA A 141 0.13 -10.82 14.44
C ALA A 141 1.59 -11.03 13.99
N GLN A 142 1.75 -11.58 12.79
CA GLN A 142 3.07 -11.91 12.26
C GLN A 142 3.77 -10.65 11.76
N VAL A 143 4.88 -10.29 12.38
CA VAL A 143 5.72 -9.16 11.94
C VAL A 143 6.46 -9.54 10.65
N ALA A 144 6.25 -8.77 9.59
CA ALA A 144 6.96 -8.88 8.32
C ALA A 144 8.26 -8.06 8.35
N LEU A 145 8.19 -6.85 8.89
CA LEU A 145 9.31 -5.93 8.99
C LEU A 145 9.33 -5.28 10.36
N ARG A 146 10.53 -5.19 10.94
CA ARG A 146 10.82 -4.39 12.13
C ARG A 146 11.90 -3.35 11.80
N ASP A 147 11.48 -2.12 11.54
CA ASP A 147 12.35 -0.98 11.26
C ASP A 147 12.64 -0.22 12.57
N VAL A 148 13.78 -0.54 13.19
CA VAL A 148 14.18 0.03 14.48
C VAL A 148 14.53 1.52 14.37
N GLU A 149 15.15 1.91 13.26
CA GLU A 149 15.57 3.29 13.02
C GLU A 149 14.37 4.20 12.73
N GLY A 150 13.41 3.70 11.95
CA GLY A 150 12.14 4.38 11.68
C GLY A 150 11.10 4.27 12.80
N GLY A 151 11.35 3.48 13.84
CA GLY A 151 10.39 3.28 14.93
C GLY A 151 9.11 2.58 14.48
N ARG A 152 9.18 1.77 13.42
CA ARG A 152 8.01 1.20 12.73
C ARG A 152 8.06 -0.31 12.62
N GLN A 153 6.90 -0.96 12.65
CA GLN A 153 6.74 -2.35 12.27
C GLN A 153 5.54 -2.55 11.33
N GLU A 154 5.63 -3.58 10.52
CA GLU A 154 4.62 -3.95 9.53
C GLU A 154 4.30 -5.44 9.66
N TYR A 155 3.06 -5.82 9.39
CA TYR A 155 2.57 -7.16 9.61
C TYR A 155 2.20 -7.82 8.29
N ILE A 156 2.48 -9.12 8.18
CA ILE A 156 2.08 -9.93 7.03
C ILE A 156 0.90 -10.81 7.41
N VAL A 157 -0.12 -10.79 6.55
CA VAL A 157 -1.24 -11.74 6.58
C VAL A 157 -1.21 -12.56 5.30
N ARG A 158 -1.46 -13.85 5.42
CA ARG A 158 -1.47 -14.81 4.32
C ARG A 158 -2.86 -15.41 4.17
N LEU A 159 -3.58 -14.98 3.14
CA LEU A 159 -4.96 -15.36 2.86
C LEU A 159 -4.96 -16.55 1.91
N ALA A 160 -5.24 -17.75 2.43
CA ALA A 160 -5.38 -18.96 1.61
C ALA A 160 -6.65 -18.86 0.75
N LEU A 161 -6.52 -19.08 -0.56
CA LEU A 161 -7.66 -19.13 -1.46
C LEU A 161 -8.32 -20.51 -1.36
N ASP A 162 -9.64 -20.57 -1.45
CA ASP A 162 -10.42 -21.81 -1.29
C ASP A 162 -10.06 -22.88 -2.33
N ALA A 163 -9.61 -22.43 -3.50
CA ALA A 163 -9.05 -23.24 -4.58
C ALA A 163 -8.04 -22.41 -5.38
N PRO A 164 -7.12 -23.05 -6.15
CA PRO A 164 -6.30 -22.34 -7.13
C PRO A 164 -7.17 -21.45 -8.02
N THR A 165 -6.88 -20.16 -8.02
CA THR A 165 -7.72 -19.12 -8.63
C THR A 165 -6.84 -18.26 -9.51
N THR A 166 -7.36 -17.70 -10.61
CA THR A 166 -6.67 -16.65 -11.36
C THR A 166 -7.31 -15.30 -11.04
N PRO A 167 -6.81 -14.54 -10.06
CA PRO A 167 -7.35 -13.23 -9.73
C PRO A 167 -7.16 -12.24 -10.88
N GLN A 168 -8.14 -11.38 -11.08
CA GLN A 168 -8.11 -10.29 -12.06
C GLN A 168 -8.02 -8.92 -11.37
N GLN A 169 -8.58 -8.83 -10.16
CA GLN A 169 -8.59 -7.61 -9.36
C GLN A 169 -8.73 -7.96 -7.89
N LEU A 170 -8.14 -7.14 -7.03
CA LEU A 170 -8.41 -7.15 -5.59
C LEU A 170 -9.13 -5.85 -5.20
N GLU A 171 -10.07 -5.93 -4.29
CA GLU A 171 -10.65 -4.77 -3.61
C GLU A 171 -10.35 -4.89 -2.12
N VAL A 172 -9.76 -3.84 -1.53
CA VAL A 172 -9.56 -3.75 -0.08
C VAL A 172 -10.37 -2.57 0.41
N GLN A 173 -11.28 -2.81 1.34
CA GLN A 173 -12.22 -1.82 1.86
C GLN A 173 -12.25 -1.84 3.38
N LEU A 174 -12.11 -0.68 4.03
CA LEU A 174 -12.33 -0.56 5.48
C LEU A 174 -13.75 -0.95 5.84
N THR A 175 -13.95 -1.68 6.94
CA THR A 175 -15.31 -2.01 7.38
C THR A 175 -16.03 -0.76 7.89
N ALA A 176 -17.36 -0.74 7.75
CA ALA A 176 -18.17 0.36 8.28
C ALA A 176 -18.04 0.49 9.80
N GLN A 177 -17.89 -0.64 10.51
CA GLN A 177 -17.67 -0.65 11.96
C GLN A 177 -16.36 0.06 12.32
N PHE A 178 -15.25 -0.31 11.66
CA PHE A 178 -13.95 0.29 11.91
C PHE A 178 -13.96 1.81 11.64
N GLN A 179 -14.58 2.23 10.53
CA GLN A 179 -14.70 3.65 10.19
C GLN A 179 -15.53 4.46 11.21
N GLN A 180 -16.59 3.86 11.76
CA GLN A 180 -17.47 4.54 12.73
C GLN A 180 -16.85 4.62 14.12
N GLU A 181 -16.23 3.54 14.60
CA GLU A 181 -15.63 3.47 15.94
C GLU A 181 -14.26 4.15 16.00
N PHE A 182 -13.50 4.13 14.89
CA PHE A 182 -12.13 4.62 14.81
C PHE A 182 -11.89 5.58 13.62
N PRO A 183 -12.65 6.68 13.49
CA PRO A 183 -12.55 7.59 12.34
C PRO A 183 -11.20 8.32 12.24
N ALA A 184 -10.43 8.35 13.33
CA ALA A 184 -9.10 8.94 13.39
C ALA A 184 -7.97 7.95 13.05
N LEU A 185 -8.30 6.70 12.71
CA LEU A 185 -7.34 5.68 12.31
C LEU A 185 -7.42 5.42 10.80
N ALA A 186 -6.28 5.01 10.26
CA ALA A 186 -6.12 4.58 8.89
C ALA A 186 -5.47 3.19 8.86
N ALA A 187 -5.79 2.41 7.82
CA ALA A 187 -5.06 1.20 7.50
C ALA A 187 -4.11 1.48 6.33
N VAL A 188 -2.84 1.13 6.48
CA VAL A 188 -1.85 1.23 5.41
C VAL A 188 -1.61 -0.15 4.84
N LEU A 189 -1.99 -0.35 3.59
CA LEU A 189 -1.64 -1.51 2.79
C LEU A 189 -0.33 -1.21 2.07
N GLN A 190 0.77 -1.74 2.60
CA GLN A 190 2.12 -1.44 2.14
C GLN A 190 2.55 -2.31 0.95
N ALA A 191 2.09 -3.56 0.85
CA ALA A 191 2.34 -4.45 -0.28
C ALA A 191 1.24 -5.51 -0.41
N ALA A 192 1.02 -6.01 -1.62
CA ALA A 192 0.18 -7.16 -1.92
C ALA A 192 0.91 -8.09 -2.89
N THR A 193 0.83 -9.41 -2.71
CA THR A 193 1.51 -10.39 -3.58
C THR A 193 0.68 -11.65 -3.73
N LEU A 194 0.41 -12.05 -4.96
CA LEU A 194 -0.20 -13.33 -5.27
C LEU A 194 0.88 -14.41 -5.29
N VAL A 195 0.59 -15.58 -4.74
CA VAL A 195 1.52 -16.70 -4.63
C VAL A 195 0.85 -17.98 -5.09
N ASP A 196 1.55 -18.77 -5.90
CA ASP A 196 1.25 -20.18 -6.17
C ASP A 196 2.24 -21.06 -5.41
N GLU A 197 1.80 -21.60 -4.27
CA GLU A 197 2.65 -22.40 -3.39
C GLU A 197 3.11 -23.72 -4.01
N ARG A 198 2.40 -24.21 -5.04
CA ARG A 198 2.75 -25.48 -5.71
C ARG A 198 4.00 -25.34 -6.56
N THR A 199 4.22 -24.14 -7.11
CA THR A 199 5.29 -23.85 -8.07
C THR A 199 6.34 -22.89 -7.51
N GLY A 200 6.02 -22.17 -6.43
CA GLY A 200 6.83 -21.08 -5.90
C GLY A 200 6.73 -19.80 -6.74
N ALA A 201 5.84 -19.76 -7.74
CA ALA A 201 5.63 -18.57 -8.54
C ALA A 201 4.88 -17.51 -7.75
N PHE A 202 5.20 -16.24 -7.99
CA PHE A 202 4.53 -15.13 -7.34
C PHE A 202 4.46 -13.90 -8.24
N VAL A 203 3.43 -13.08 -8.05
CA VAL A 203 3.23 -11.80 -8.73
C VAL A 203 3.00 -10.72 -7.67
N PRO A 204 4.01 -9.85 -7.42
CA PRO A 204 3.83 -8.68 -6.58
C PRO A 204 2.95 -7.65 -7.29
N LEU A 205 1.98 -7.12 -6.55
CA LEU A 205 0.98 -6.17 -7.02
C LEU A 205 1.25 -4.78 -6.44
N LEU A 206 0.57 -3.76 -6.97
CA LEU A 206 0.76 -2.36 -6.59
C LEU A 206 -0.53 -1.78 -6.00
N PRO A 207 -0.77 -1.95 -4.69
CA PRO A 207 -1.81 -1.17 -4.02
C PRO A 207 -1.43 0.30 -4.07
N SER A 208 -2.35 1.18 -4.50
CA SER A 208 -2.06 2.60 -4.67
C SER A 208 -3.26 3.45 -4.30
N ASP A 209 -3.04 4.47 -3.48
CA ASP A 209 -3.96 5.58 -3.21
C ASP A 209 -3.56 6.85 -4.00
N ARG A 210 -2.54 6.78 -4.86
CA ARG A 210 -1.90 7.97 -5.48
C ARG A 210 -1.95 7.97 -7.00
N GLY A 211 -2.88 7.22 -7.56
CA GLY A 211 -3.05 7.03 -9.00
C GLY A 211 -2.61 5.65 -9.47
N HIS A 212 -2.70 5.44 -10.78
CA HIS A 212 -2.54 4.13 -11.39
C HIS A 212 -1.12 3.90 -11.88
N PHE A 213 -0.50 2.83 -11.38
CA PHE A 213 0.84 2.43 -11.76
C PHE A 213 0.87 0.98 -12.23
N GLN A 214 1.76 0.69 -13.18
CA GLN A 214 2.12 -0.67 -13.56
C GLN A 214 3.63 -0.85 -13.46
N ARG A 215 4.07 -1.96 -12.85
CA ARG A 215 5.50 -2.32 -12.91
C ARG A 215 5.81 -2.97 -14.24
N VAL A 216 6.58 -2.29 -15.08
CA VAL A 216 6.96 -2.75 -16.43
C VAL A 216 8.34 -3.42 -16.46
N HIS A 217 9.17 -3.20 -15.44
CA HIS A 217 10.46 -3.86 -15.29
C HIS A 217 10.79 -4.13 -13.82
N SER A 218 11.42 -5.28 -13.56
CA SER A 218 11.94 -5.65 -12.25
C SER A 218 13.22 -6.49 -12.42
N GLY A 219 14.35 -5.88 -12.10
CA GLY A 219 15.70 -6.49 -12.12
C GLY A 219 16.52 -5.94 -10.94
N ASP A 220 17.72 -5.42 -11.18
CA ASP A 220 18.48 -4.65 -10.18
C ASP A 220 17.76 -3.35 -9.78
N VAL A 221 16.87 -2.89 -10.66
CA VAL A 221 16.02 -1.71 -10.50
C VAL A 221 14.57 -2.07 -10.82
N LYS A 222 13.65 -1.21 -10.41
CA LYS A 222 12.23 -1.31 -10.78
C LYS A 222 11.84 -0.10 -11.60
N ILE A 223 11.03 -0.33 -12.63
CA ILE A 223 10.44 0.74 -13.42
C ILE A 223 8.93 0.64 -13.34
N TYR A 224 8.31 1.72 -12.90
CA TYR A 224 6.87 1.91 -12.89
C TYR A 224 6.47 2.82 -14.05
N GLU A 225 5.44 2.42 -14.78
CA GLU A 225 4.71 3.28 -15.70
C GLU A 225 3.55 3.94 -14.96
N ASN A 226 3.46 5.26 -15.05
CA ASN A 226 2.33 6.07 -14.65
C ASN A 226 1.25 5.98 -15.74
N LEU A 227 0.17 5.26 -15.45
CA LEU A 227 -0.92 5.02 -16.39
C LEU A 227 -1.86 6.23 -16.51
N ASP A 228 -1.72 7.21 -15.64
CA ASP A 228 -2.51 8.45 -15.65
C ASP A 228 -1.83 9.58 -16.44
N VAL A 229 -0.73 9.31 -17.16
CA VAL A 229 0.08 10.34 -17.83
C VAL A 229 -0.76 11.20 -18.78
N LEU A 230 -0.72 12.51 -18.59
CA LEU A 230 -1.38 13.46 -19.47
C LEU A 230 -0.59 13.65 -20.78
N PRO A 231 -1.27 13.90 -21.92
CA PRO A 231 -0.58 14.28 -23.14
C PRO A 231 0.22 15.57 -22.93
N ARG A 232 1.29 15.77 -23.71
CA ARG A 232 2.19 16.94 -23.61
C ARG A 232 1.48 18.28 -23.77
N ALA A 233 0.29 18.28 -24.39
CA ALA A 233 -0.62 19.40 -24.44
C ALA A 233 -2.01 18.94 -23.98
N TYR A 234 -2.57 19.59 -22.97
CA TYR A 234 -3.92 19.35 -22.47
C TYR A 234 -4.58 20.69 -22.13
N LEU A 235 -5.90 20.77 -22.27
CA LEU A 235 -6.66 21.98 -22.00
C LEU A 235 -7.24 21.92 -20.58
N VAL A 236 -6.95 22.91 -19.76
CA VAL A 236 -7.57 23.07 -18.44
C VAL A 236 -8.75 24.01 -18.59
N HIS A 237 -9.96 23.50 -18.36
CA HIS A 237 -11.18 24.29 -18.53
C HIS A 237 -11.48 25.22 -17.34
N GLN A 238 -10.97 24.89 -16.15
CA GLN A 238 -11.14 25.67 -14.92
C GLN A 238 -9.92 25.48 -14.02
N GLY A 239 -9.42 26.56 -13.42
CA GLY A 239 -8.39 26.53 -12.39
C GLY A 239 -8.91 27.22 -11.14
N LEU A 240 -8.70 26.61 -9.96
CA LEU A 240 -8.96 27.25 -8.68
C LEU A 240 -7.67 27.94 -8.22
N PRO A 241 -7.70 29.24 -7.89
CA PRO A 241 -6.54 29.91 -7.31
C PRO A 241 -6.25 29.33 -5.92
N ALA A 242 -4.99 28.97 -5.66
CA ALA A 242 -4.54 28.68 -4.30
C ALA A 242 -4.50 29.99 -3.50
N THR A 243 -5.06 30.00 -2.30
CA THR A 243 -4.87 31.11 -1.34
C THR A 243 -3.51 30.95 -0.68
N ASP A 244 -2.67 31.96 -0.78
CA ASP A 244 -1.40 32.04 -0.05
C ASP A 244 -1.70 32.16 1.46
N GLU A 245 -1.20 31.21 2.26
CA GLU A 245 -0.96 31.38 3.71
C GLU A 245 0.55 31.47 3.98
#